data_AF-A0A2S4YBL4-F1
#
_entry.id   AF-A0A2S4YBL4-F1
#
_cell.length_a   1.000
_cell.length_b   1.000
_cell.length_c   1.000
_cell.angle_alpha   90.00
_cell.angle_beta   90.00
_cell.angle_gamma   90.00
#
_symmetry.space_group_name_H-M   'P 1'
#
loop_
_entity.id
_entity.type
_entity.pdbx_description
1 polymer ?
#
loop_
_entity_poly.entity_id
_entity_poly.type
_entity_poly.pdbx_seq_one_letter_code
_entity_poly.pdbx_strand_id
1 'polypeptide(L)'
;MTVSPAWEVQEEAGATRWFHVRLAFPDGAGVEALAVVAEGCVSIEDVRAEPALSLDDLSVLADWIEGPLFEACGMDAEDVDEDGEDDPAEGERTTGRRARPAWPRGIEGRWQVAQEYRAAQEEGVDPVLAVMCATGHSRRKSLRLIAQARDAGFLTPRHARRRTD
;
A
#
# COMPACT_ATOMS: atom_id res chain seq x y z
N MET A 1 -12.99 12.94 3.63
CA MET A 1 -12.14 13.02 2.43
C MET A 1 -13.02 12.84 1.20
N THR A 2 -12.71 13.54 0.12
CA THR A 2 -13.40 13.39 -1.17
C THR A 2 -12.37 13.22 -2.29
N VAL A 3 -12.65 12.32 -3.22
CA VAL A 3 -11.86 12.10 -4.44
C VAL A 3 -12.76 12.37 -5.64
N SER A 4 -12.28 13.15 -6.59
CA SER A 4 -13.01 13.42 -7.84
C SER A 4 -12.08 13.34 -9.04
N PRO A 5 -12.51 12.72 -10.15
CA PRO A 5 -11.71 12.65 -11.37
C PRO A 5 -11.48 14.06 -11.93
N ALA A 6 -10.27 14.32 -12.42
CA ALA A 6 -9.89 15.59 -13.02
C ALA A 6 -9.74 15.45 -14.54
N TRP A 7 -8.85 14.54 -15.00
CA TRP A 7 -8.70 14.18 -16.41
C TRP A 7 -8.03 12.82 -16.57
N GLU A 8 -8.06 12.29 -17.79
CA GLU A 8 -7.49 10.99 -18.15
C GLU A 8 -6.77 11.11 -19.49
N VAL A 9 -5.62 10.45 -19.61
CA VAL A 9 -4.89 10.26 -20.85
C VAL A 9 -4.76 8.76 -21.11
N GLN A 10 -5.10 8.34 -22.32
CA GLN A 10 -4.98 6.96 -22.79
C GLN A 10 -3.80 6.86 -23.75
N GLU A 11 -2.87 5.93 -23.48
CA GLU A 11 -1.71 5.62 -24.32
C GLU A 11 -1.69 4.12 -24.65
N GLU A 12 -0.86 3.70 -25.62
CA GLU A 12 -0.74 2.27 -25.99
C GLU A 12 -0.35 1.38 -24.79
N ALA A 13 0.38 1.92 -23.81
CA ALA A 13 0.85 1.21 -22.63
C ALA A 13 -0.14 1.20 -21.46
N GLY A 14 -1.21 2.00 -21.50
CA GLY A 14 -2.21 2.08 -20.43
C GLY A 14 -2.83 3.46 -20.23
N ALA A 15 -3.64 3.58 -19.18
CA ALA A 15 -4.32 4.81 -18.80
C ALA A 15 -3.57 5.54 -17.66
N THR A 16 -3.35 6.84 -17.83
CA THR A 16 -2.92 7.74 -16.76
C THR A 16 -4.09 8.62 -16.34
N ARG A 17 -4.45 8.60 -15.06
CA ARG A 17 -5.62 9.31 -14.52
C ARG A 17 -5.22 10.30 -13.45
N TRP A 18 -5.77 11.50 -13.51
CA TRP A 18 -5.58 12.54 -12.52
C TRP A 18 -6.82 12.73 -11.68
N PHE A 19 -6.61 12.97 -10.38
CA PHE A 19 -7.65 13.13 -9.40
C PHE A 19 -7.38 14.34 -8.50
N HIS A 20 -8.45 15.08 -8.23
CA HIS A 20 -8.46 16.02 -7.12
C HIS A 20 -8.83 15.29 -5.85
N VAL A 21 -7.98 15.44 -4.83
CA VAL A 21 -8.20 14.89 -3.50
C VAL A 21 -8.32 16.03 -2.51
N ARG A 22 -9.38 16.00 -1.70
CA ARG A 22 -9.60 17.00 -0.65
C ARG A 22 -9.83 16.33 0.69
N LEU A 23 -9.02 16.71 1.68
CA LEU A 23 -9.15 16.35 3.07
C LEU A 23 -9.51 17.62 3.85
N ALA A 24 -10.54 17.51 4.68
CA ALA A 24 -10.95 18.57 5.60
C ALA A 24 -10.98 17.98 7.00
N PHE A 25 -10.32 18.67 7.93
CA PHE A 25 -10.21 18.26 9.32
C PHE A 25 -11.14 19.10 10.20
N PRO A 26 -11.62 18.57 11.34
CA PRO A 26 -12.58 19.28 12.21
C PRO A 26 -12.06 20.59 12.82
N ASP A 27 -10.74 20.75 12.88
CA ASP A 27 -10.04 21.94 13.37
C ASP A 27 -9.94 23.05 12.30
N GLY A 28 -10.49 22.82 11.11
CA GLY A 28 -10.44 23.74 9.99
C GLY A 28 -9.21 23.56 9.10
N ALA A 29 -8.29 22.63 9.44
CA ALA A 29 -7.19 22.31 8.55
C ALA A 29 -7.72 21.67 7.25
N GLY A 30 -7.04 21.95 6.15
CA GLY A 30 -7.40 21.45 4.83
C GLY A 30 -6.18 21.06 4.03
N VAL A 31 -6.30 19.96 3.27
CA VAL A 31 -5.31 19.52 2.30
C VAL A 31 -6.01 19.28 0.97
N GLU A 32 -5.49 19.90 -0.08
CA GLU A 32 -5.88 19.69 -1.46
C GLU A 32 -4.67 19.13 -2.21
N ALA A 33 -4.84 18.03 -2.92
CA ALA A 33 -3.79 17.41 -3.70
C ALA A 33 -4.27 17.07 -5.10
N LEU A 34 -3.36 17.18 -6.07
CA LEU A 34 -3.48 16.58 -7.39
C LEU A 34 -2.67 15.29 -7.39
N ALA A 35 -3.37 14.17 -7.55
CA ALA A 35 -2.77 12.84 -7.57
C ALA A 35 -2.93 12.20 -8.94
N VAL A 36 -1.97 11.34 -9.30
CA VAL A 36 -1.94 10.60 -10.55
C VAL A 36 -1.93 9.12 -10.26
N VAL A 37 -2.75 8.37 -10.98
CA VAL A 37 -2.73 6.91 -10.99
C VAL A 37 -2.26 6.45 -12.36
N ALA A 38 -1.14 5.74 -12.39
CA ALA A 38 -0.57 5.12 -13.58
C ALA A 38 0.12 3.81 -13.19
N GLU A 39 -0.02 2.77 -14.01
CA GLU A 39 0.67 1.47 -13.80
C GLU A 39 0.47 0.89 -12.38
N GLY A 40 -0.71 1.09 -11.79
CA GLY A 40 -1.01 0.64 -10.43
C GLY A 40 -0.21 1.34 -9.34
N CYS A 41 0.37 2.50 -9.63
CA CYS A 41 1.08 3.36 -8.69
C CYS A 41 0.36 4.70 -8.55
N VAL A 42 0.48 5.30 -7.36
CA VAL A 42 0.00 6.65 -7.06
C VAL A 42 1.18 7.59 -6.91
N SER A 43 1.14 8.73 -7.62
CA SER A 43 2.07 9.84 -7.43
C SER A 43 1.31 11.13 -7.12
N ILE A 44 1.98 12.07 -6.45
CA ILE A 44 1.43 13.38 -6.11
C ILE A 44 2.15 14.43 -6.94
N GLU A 45 1.40 15.24 -7.70
CA GLU A 45 1.96 16.29 -8.56
C GLU A 45 1.87 17.69 -7.95
N ASP A 46 0.80 17.99 -7.19
CA ASP A 46 0.64 19.25 -6.49
C ASP A 46 -0.02 19.02 -5.12
N VAL A 47 0.36 19.83 -4.13
CA VAL A 47 -0.22 19.82 -2.78
C VAL A 47 -0.35 21.24 -2.26
N ARG A 48 -1.53 21.55 -1.74
CA ARG A 48 -1.85 22.77 -1.02
C ARG A 48 -2.42 22.40 0.34
N ALA A 49 -1.92 23.03 1.39
CA ALA A 49 -2.42 22.78 2.73
C ALA A 49 -2.45 24.05 3.57
N GLU A 50 -3.49 24.14 4.39
CA GLU A 50 -3.65 25.16 5.40
C GLU A 50 -4.00 24.48 6.73
N PRO A 51 -3.13 24.54 7.76
CA PRO A 51 -1.76 25.05 7.76
C PRO A 51 -0.81 24.29 6.82
N ALA A 52 0.40 24.83 6.61
CA ALA A 52 1.41 24.17 5.80
C ALA A 52 1.75 22.77 6.35
N LEU A 53 1.80 21.78 5.45
CA LEU A 53 2.17 20.40 5.77
C LEU A 53 3.66 20.27 6.09
N SER A 54 3.98 19.43 7.07
CA SER A 54 5.34 18.95 7.28
C SER A 54 5.70 17.87 6.26
N LEU A 55 7.00 17.55 6.13
CA LEU A 55 7.45 16.47 5.25
C LEU A 55 6.98 15.09 5.77
N ASP A 56 6.94 14.90 7.09
CA ASP A 56 6.44 13.67 7.69
C ASP A 56 4.95 13.49 7.38
N ASP A 57 4.14 14.55 7.53
CA ASP A 57 2.71 14.50 7.21
C ASP A 57 2.45 14.30 5.71
N LEU A 58 3.31 14.82 4.84
CA LEU A 58 3.22 14.56 3.40
C LEU A 58 3.43 13.07 3.07
N SER A 59 4.32 12.38 3.79
CA SER A 59 4.52 10.93 3.61
C SER A 59 3.30 10.12 4.04
N VAL A 60 2.60 10.58 5.08
CA VAL A 60 1.37 9.98 5.58
C VAL A 60 0.20 10.28 4.63
N LEU A 61 0.15 11.45 4.00
CA LEU A 61 -0.86 11.81 3.00
C LEU A 61 -0.89 10.81 1.85
N ALA A 62 0.27 10.42 1.31
CA ALA A 62 0.36 9.47 0.21
C ALA A 62 -0.31 8.13 0.54
N ASP A 63 -0.13 7.63 1.76
CA ASP A 63 -0.79 6.41 2.23
C ASP A 63 -2.31 6.56 2.35
N TRP A 64 -2.76 7.72 2.83
CA TRP A 64 -4.17 7.98 3.08
C TRP A 64 -4.98 8.08 1.79
N ILE A 65 -4.34 8.53 0.70
CA ILE A 65 -5.02 8.73 -0.59
C ILE A 65 -4.93 7.51 -1.52
N GLU A 66 -3.99 6.58 -1.30
CA GLU A 66 -3.75 5.43 -2.17
C GLU A 66 -5.00 4.55 -2.35
N GLY A 67 -5.59 4.08 -1.24
CA GLY A 67 -6.78 3.22 -1.28
C GLY A 67 -7.97 3.85 -2.00
N PRO A 68 -8.42 5.06 -1.59
CA PRO A 68 -9.53 5.75 -2.24
C PRO A 68 -9.29 6.07 -3.73
N LEU A 69 -8.05 6.27 -4.15
CA LEU A 69 -7.71 6.49 -5.57
C LEU A 69 -7.80 5.19 -6.39
N PHE A 70 -7.36 4.06 -5.84
CA PHE A 70 -7.55 2.76 -6.51
C PHE A 70 -9.03 2.39 -6.60
N GLU A 71 -9.80 2.59 -5.53
CA GLU A 71 -11.26 2.40 -5.54
C GLU A 71 -11.92 3.28 -6.62
N ALA A 72 -11.53 4.56 -6.74
CA ALA A 72 -12.04 5.46 -7.76
C ALA A 72 -11.69 5.04 -9.20
N CYS A 73 -10.59 4.32 -9.39
CA CYS A 73 -10.20 3.73 -10.67
C CYS A 73 -10.96 2.43 -11.01
N GLY A 74 -11.81 1.93 -10.11
CA GLY A 74 -12.39 0.59 -10.23
C GLY A 74 -11.34 -0.52 -10.12
N MET A 75 -10.17 -0.20 -9.57
CA MET A 75 -9.15 -1.17 -9.21
C MET A 75 -9.50 -1.65 -7.81
N ASP A 76 -10.32 -2.70 -7.71
CA ASP A 76 -10.36 -3.46 -6.46
C ASP A 76 -8.90 -3.83 -6.15
N ALA A 77 -8.44 -3.69 -4.90
CA ALA A 77 -7.09 -4.13 -4.53
C ALA A 77 -6.87 -5.66 -4.72
N GLU A 78 -7.94 -6.36 -5.17
CA GLU A 78 -8.04 -7.77 -5.56
C GLU A 78 -8.12 -7.97 -7.10
N ASP A 79 -8.21 -6.93 -7.95
CA ASP A 79 -8.30 -7.04 -9.43
C ASP A 79 -7.04 -6.55 -10.16
N VAL A 80 -5.87 -6.67 -9.53
CA VAL A 80 -4.61 -6.88 -10.27
C VAL A 80 -4.28 -8.37 -10.19
N ASP A 81 -5.27 -9.19 -10.51
CA ASP A 81 -5.21 -10.64 -10.68
C ASP A 81 -5.40 -10.95 -12.17
N GLU A 82 -4.43 -10.56 -13.01
CA GLU A 82 -4.24 -11.19 -14.32
C GLU A 82 -2.78 -11.05 -14.75
N ASP A 83 -1.99 -12.06 -14.35
CA ASP A 83 -1.11 -12.75 -15.29
C ASP A 83 -1.16 -14.22 -14.88
N GLY A 84 -1.89 -14.98 -15.69
CA GLY A 84 -2.02 -16.43 -15.60
C GLY A 84 -0.77 -17.19 -16.03
N GLU A 85 -0.94 -18.51 -15.98
CA GLU A 85 -0.02 -19.63 -16.22
C GLU A 85 1.01 -19.93 -15.11
N ASP A 86 1.03 -21.09 -14.43
CA ASP A 86 0.57 -22.46 -14.78
C ASP A 86 0.08 -23.29 -13.56
N ASP A 87 -1.15 -23.82 -13.68
CA ASP A 87 -1.65 -25.22 -13.51
C ASP A 87 -1.50 -26.03 -12.18
N PRO A 88 -2.21 -27.17 -11.98
CA PRO A 88 -3.33 -27.28 -11.03
C PRO A 88 -3.14 -28.43 -10.01
N ALA A 89 -3.82 -28.36 -8.88
CA ALA A 89 -4.11 -29.57 -8.11
C ALA A 89 -5.48 -29.44 -7.47
N GLU A 90 -6.38 -30.30 -7.94
CA GLU A 90 -7.76 -30.45 -7.50
C GLU A 90 -7.85 -30.75 -6.00
N GLY A 91 -8.81 -30.14 -5.32
CA GLY A 91 -9.13 -30.43 -3.92
C GLY A 91 -10.09 -29.41 -3.31
N GLU A 92 -11.38 -29.61 -3.57
CA GLU A 92 -12.54 -29.01 -2.91
C GLU A 92 -12.62 -27.49 -2.69
N ARG A 93 -13.42 -26.86 -3.57
CA ARG A 93 -14.17 -25.65 -3.24
C ARG A 93 -15.11 -25.91 -2.07
N THR A 94 -14.77 -25.43 -0.87
CA THR A 94 -15.77 -25.07 0.13
C THR A 94 -15.78 -23.56 0.31
N THR A 95 -16.87 -22.97 -0.18
CA THR A 95 -17.27 -21.60 0.05
C THR A 95 -17.42 -21.35 1.55
N GLY A 96 -16.40 -20.72 2.10
CA GLY A 96 -16.37 -20.19 3.45
C GLY A 96 -15.30 -19.12 3.50
N ARG A 97 -15.31 -18.18 2.53
CA ARG A 97 -14.49 -16.97 2.55
C ARG A 97 -14.99 -16.14 3.72
N ARG A 98 -14.55 -16.51 4.93
CA ARG A 98 -14.67 -15.67 6.12
C ARG A 98 -14.19 -14.30 5.67
N ALA A 99 -15.03 -13.29 5.84
CA ALA A 99 -14.65 -11.91 5.67
C ALA A 99 -13.43 -11.68 6.58
N ARG A 100 -12.23 -11.86 6.00
CA ARG A 100 -10.98 -11.56 6.66
C ARG A 100 -10.97 -10.04 6.77
N PRO A 101 -10.65 -9.50 7.96
CA PRO A 101 -10.59 -8.06 8.11
C PRO A 101 -9.64 -7.50 7.05
N ALA A 102 -10.09 -6.46 6.34
CA ALA A 102 -9.24 -5.75 5.41
C ALA A 102 -7.99 -5.31 6.18
N TRP A 103 -6.82 -5.79 5.77
CA TRP A 103 -5.58 -5.45 6.45
C TRP A 103 -5.41 -3.92 6.44
N PRO A 104 -5.05 -3.28 7.56
CA PRO A 104 -4.89 -1.84 7.63
C PRO A 104 -3.92 -1.36 6.54
N ARG A 105 -4.29 -0.28 5.85
CA ARG A 105 -3.45 0.34 4.81
C ARG A 105 -2.55 1.41 5.44
N GLY A 106 -1.51 1.82 4.71
CA GLY A 106 -0.58 2.86 5.17
C GLY A 106 0.30 2.45 6.36
N ILE A 107 0.65 3.44 7.19
CA ILE A 107 1.57 3.28 8.33
C ILE A 107 1.18 2.17 9.31
N GLU A 108 -0.12 1.99 9.58
CA GLU A 108 -0.65 0.95 10.48
C GLU A 108 -0.45 -0.45 9.90
N GLY A 109 -0.65 -0.59 8.59
CA GLY A 109 -0.35 -1.82 7.86
C GLY A 109 1.13 -2.17 7.88
N ARG A 110 2.00 -1.16 7.69
CA ARG A 110 3.45 -1.33 7.75
C ARG A 110 3.95 -1.66 9.15
N TRP A 111 3.36 -1.07 10.18
CA TRP A 111 3.64 -1.42 11.57
C TRP A 111 3.20 -2.85 11.91
N GLN A 112 2.01 -3.29 11.48
CA GLN A 112 1.55 -4.66 11.67
C GLN A 112 2.42 -5.68 10.92
N VAL A 113 2.82 -5.39 9.69
CA VAL A 113 3.79 -6.22 8.95
C VAL A 113 5.12 -6.32 9.70
N ALA A 114 5.60 -5.20 10.26
CA ALA A 114 6.83 -5.19 11.04
C ALA A 114 6.72 -5.96 12.35
N GLN A 115 5.54 -5.94 13.00
CA GLN A 115 5.29 -6.74 14.20
C GLN A 115 5.28 -8.24 13.89
N GLU A 116 4.53 -8.68 12.88
CA GLU A 116 4.50 -10.09 12.47
C GLU A 116 5.88 -10.59 12.06
N TYR A 117 6.63 -9.77 11.32
CA TYR A 117 8.00 -10.08 10.96
C TYR A 117 8.92 -10.22 12.19
N ARG A 118 8.80 -9.33 13.19
CA ARG A 118 9.62 -9.38 14.42
C ARG A 118 9.23 -10.54 15.33
N ALA A 119 7.94 -10.77 15.53
CA ALA A 119 7.43 -11.92 16.30
C ALA A 119 7.95 -13.24 15.71
N ALA A 120 7.87 -13.38 14.39
CA ALA A 120 8.43 -14.54 13.70
C ALA A 120 9.95 -14.70 13.88
N GLN A 121 10.71 -13.59 13.88
CA GLN A 121 12.15 -13.63 14.15
C GLN A 121 12.46 -14.05 15.59
N GLU A 122 11.69 -13.57 16.57
CA GLU A 122 11.83 -13.92 17.99
C GLU A 122 11.48 -15.40 18.23
N GLU A 123 10.48 -15.91 17.51
CA GLU A 123 10.04 -17.31 17.56
C GLU A 123 10.92 -18.26 16.71
N GLY A 124 11.85 -17.73 15.91
CA GLY A 124 12.74 -18.52 15.05
C GLY A 124 12.05 -19.16 13.84
N VAL A 125 10.88 -18.67 13.43
CA VAL A 125 10.14 -19.13 12.25
C VAL A 125 10.41 -18.24 11.03
N ASP A 126 10.04 -18.68 9.82
CA ASP A 126 10.26 -17.88 8.59
C ASP A 126 9.39 -16.62 8.63
N PRO A 127 9.98 -15.42 8.74
CA PRO A 127 9.22 -14.18 8.87
C PRO A 127 8.51 -13.78 7.57
N VAL A 128 8.95 -14.27 6.41
CA VAL A 128 8.22 -14.05 5.15
C VAL A 128 6.94 -14.88 5.15
N LEU A 129 7.02 -16.14 5.61
CA LEU A 129 5.87 -17.02 5.71
C LEU A 129 4.85 -16.52 6.75
N ALA A 130 5.31 -16.01 7.90
CA ALA A 130 4.43 -15.42 8.91
C ALA A 130 3.63 -14.23 8.36
N VAL A 131 4.30 -13.30 7.65
CA VAL A 131 3.63 -12.16 7.00
C VAL A 131 2.65 -12.63 5.91
N MET A 132 2.99 -13.69 5.15
CA MET A 132 2.05 -14.28 4.18
C MET A 132 0.80 -14.83 4.88
N CYS A 133 0.97 -15.59 5.97
CA CYS A 133 -0.14 -16.19 6.71
C CYS A 133 -1.03 -15.12 7.37
N ALA A 134 -0.42 -14.09 7.94
CA ALA A 134 -1.11 -12.99 8.59
C ALA A 134 -1.89 -12.14 7.58
N THR A 135 -1.23 -11.70 6.50
CA THR A 135 -1.82 -10.77 5.54
C THR A 135 -2.64 -11.44 4.42
N GLY A 136 -2.47 -12.75 4.21
CA GLY A 136 -3.09 -13.50 3.12
C GLY A 136 -2.46 -13.25 1.73
N HIS A 137 -1.33 -12.54 1.66
CA HIS A 137 -0.71 -12.19 0.39
C HIS A 137 0.29 -13.23 -0.13
N SER A 138 0.55 -13.19 -1.44
CA SER A 138 1.62 -13.96 -2.07
C SER A 138 3.00 -13.57 -1.51
N ARG A 139 4.00 -14.44 -1.71
CA ARG A 139 5.37 -14.21 -1.27
C ARG A 139 5.95 -12.90 -1.81
N ARG A 140 5.72 -12.60 -3.10
CA ARG A 140 6.20 -11.37 -3.74
C ARG A 140 5.59 -10.12 -3.09
N LYS A 141 4.28 -10.12 -2.87
CA LYS A 141 3.54 -9.00 -2.25
C LYS A 141 3.91 -8.84 -0.77
N SER A 142 4.11 -9.93 -0.04
CA SER A 142 4.63 -9.92 1.33
C SER A 142 6.04 -9.35 1.43
N LEU A 143 6.94 -9.71 0.51
CA LEU A 143 8.29 -9.12 0.45
C LEU A 143 8.26 -7.62 0.17
N ARG A 144 7.34 -7.15 -0.68
CA ARG A 144 7.14 -5.71 -0.93
C ARG A 144 6.65 -4.98 0.32
N LEU A 145 5.69 -5.54 1.04
CA LEU A 145 5.21 -4.98 2.33
C LEU A 145 6.34 -4.92 3.37
N ILE A 146 7.17 -5.97 3.46
CA ILE A 146 8.33 -5.99 4.35
C ILE A 146 9.37 -4.93 3.93
N ALA A 147 9.57 -4.70 2.63
CA ALA A 147 10.45 -3.64 2.14
C ALA A 147 9.91 -2.25 2.52
N GLN A 148 8.63 -1.97 2.28
CA GLN A 148 8.00 -0.71 2.68
C GLN A 148 8.07 -0.49 4.20
N ALA A 149 7.89 -1.55 5.00
CA ALA A 149 8.05 -1.48 6.46
C ALA A 149 9.50 -1.19 6.89
N ARG A 150 10.50 -1.64 6.12
CA ARG A 150 11.91 -1.26 6.31
C ARG A 150 12.17 0.19 5.93
N ASP A 151 11.63 0.65 4.80
CA ASP A 151 11.81 2.01 4.30
C ASP A 151 11.17 3.02 5.27
N ALA A 152 10.07 2.64 5.92
CA ALA A 152 9.42 3.39 7.00
C ALA A 152 10.13 3.26 8.37
N GLY A 153 11.24 2.54 8.47
CA GLY A 153 12.05 2.43 9.68
C GLY A 153 11.55 1.45 10.75
N PHE A 154 10.48 0.69 10.49
CA PHE A 154 9.92 -0.27 11.47
C PHE A 154 10.68 -1.59 11.55
N LEU A 155 11.55 -1.85 10.59
CA LEU A 155 12.40 -3.03 10.52
C LEU A 155 13.86 -2.62 10.27
N THR A 156 14.80 -3.37 10.84
CA THR A 156 16.23 -3.12 10.61
C THR A 156 16.59 -3.22 9.12
N PRO A 157 17.33 -2.23 8.57
CA PRO A 157 17.82 -2.29 7.19
C PRO A 157 18.67 -3.54 6.96
N ARG A 158 18.49 -4.20 5.82
CA ARG A 158 19.37 -5.32 5.40
C ARG A 158 20.68 -4.82 4.81
N HIS A 159 21.40 -3.95 5.53
CA HIS A 159 22.80 -3.70 5.23
C HIS A 159 23.60 -3.78 6.52
N ALA A 160 24.29 -4.92 6.67
CA ALA A 160 25.47 -4.98 7.49
C ALA A 160 26.43 -3.90 6.98
N ARG A 161 26.58 -2.82 7.72
CA ARG A 161 27.80 -2.00 7.63
C ARG A 161 28.95 -2.97 7.87
N ARG A 162 29.65 -3.37 6.81
CA ARG A 162 31.04 -3.76 6.97
C ARG A 162 31.71 -2.51 7.53
N ARG A 163 31.98 -2.52 8.83
CA ARG A 163 33.03 -1.67 9.39
C ARG A 163 34.32 -2.15 8.72
N THR A 164 34.76 -1.41 7.72
CA THR A 164 36.16 -1.37 7.35
C THR A 164 36.85 -0.59 8.46
N ASP A 165 37.55 -1.32 9.34
CA ASP A 165 38.70 -0.80 10.08
C ASP A 165 39.82 -0.42 9.10
#